data_AF-A0A2E7VS05-F1
#
_entry.id   AF-A0A2E7VS05-F1
#
_cell.length_a   1.000
_cell.length_b   1.000
_cell.length_c   1.000
_cell.angle_alpha   90.00
_cell.angle_beta   90.00
_cell.angle_gamma   90.00
#
_symmetry.space_group_name_H-M   'P 1'
#
loop_
_entity.id
_entity.type
_entity.pdbx_description
1 polymer ?
#
loop_
_entity_poly.entity_id
_entity_poly.type
_entity_poly.pdbx_seq_one_letter_code
_entity_poly.pdbx_strand_id
1 'polypeptide(L)'
;MKKIYVLIIFLVSFSNIFSQNIFKNKKQKVKKLDEIESKTKNCEKLEGLFNIYQNKKDGKSYLELDTSHLNKEYIYFSYYENGVLEAGSVKGRFRGSKVIKINKFYENIDITIENTKYYFDKQSPLSKGSKTNINTPLIITEKIIAKNNSKTKFLISADNIFLNESFQQIKSSYFPGYKGFKMGNLSKTKTRYHKIRNYPQNTDVIVN
;
A
#
# COMPACT_ATOMS: atom_id res chain seq x y z
N MET A 1 -60.50 83.50 -0.87
CA MET A 1 -59.24 83.08 -1.51
C MET A 1 -58.60 81.99 -0.66
N LYS A 2 -58.45 80.76 -1.16
CA LYS A 2 -57.45 79.79 -0.66
C LYS A 2 -57.23 78.75 -1.77
N LYS A 3 -55.99 78.73 -2.27
CA LYS A 3 -55.52 78.01 -3.46
C LYS A 3 -55.44 76.51 -3.16
N ILE A 4 -56.01 75.68 -4.03
CA ILE A 4 -55.66 74.26 -4.15
C ILE A 4 -54.29 74.19 -4.83
N TYR A 5 -53.33 73.49 -4.23
CA TYR A 5 -52.12 73.04 -4.92
C TYR A 5 -52.18 71.52 -5.08
N VAL A 6 -52.11 71.12 -6.35
CA VAL A 6 -52.06 69.76 -6.86
C VAL A 6 -50.64 69.22 -6.67
N LEU A 7 -50.49 68.02 -6.11
CA LEU A 7 -49.20 67.31 -6.03
C LEU A 7 -49.30 66.03 -6.88
N ILE A 8 -48.66 66.07 -8.06
CA ILE A 8 -48.54 64.93 -8.99
C ILE A 8 -47.32 64.11 -8.57
N ILE A 9 -47.53 62.83 -8.25
CA ILE A 9 -46.47 61.86 -7.96
C ILE A 9 -46.17 61.08 -9.24
N PHE A 10 -44.94 61.24 -9.74
CA PHE A 10 -44.41 60.55 -10.92
C PHE A 10 -43.71 59.25 -10.46
N LEU A 11 -44.30 58.09 -10.76
CA LEU A 11 -43.72 56.76 -10.47
C LEU A 11 -42.93 56.28 -11.69
N VAL A 12 -41.61 56.40 -11.64
CA VAL A 12 -40.70 55.86 -12.66
C VAL A 12 -40.37 54.41 -12.32
N SER A 13 -40.93 53.47 -13.08
CA SER A 13 -40.58 52.05 -13.02
C SER A 13 -39.29 51.77 -13.79
N PHE A 14 -38.20 51.49 -13.06
CA PHE A 14 -36.95 50.97 -13.62
C PHE A 14 -37.11 49.48 -13.96
N SER A 15 -37.08 49.14 -15.26
CA SER A 15 -36.94 47.76 -15.73
C SER A 15 -35.48 47.33 -15.65
N ASN A 16 -35.17 46.38 -14.75
CA ASN A 16 -33.87 45.70 -14.73
C ASN A 16 -33.80 44.71 -15.90
N ILE A 17 -32.98 45.02 -16.91
CA ILE A 17 -32.63 44.10 -17.99
C ILE A 17 -31.61 43.09 -17.46
N PHE A 18 -32.07 41.85 -17.26
CA PHE A 18 -31.22 40.72 -16.90
C PHE A 18 -30.52 40.20 -18.16
N SER A 19 -29.26 40.57 -18.37
CA SER A 19 -28.43 40.06 -19.47
C SER A 19 -28.07 38.58 -19.21
N GLN A 20 -28.64 37.67 -20.00
CA GLN A 20 -28.25 36.26 -20.00
C GLN A 20 -27.01 36.05 -20.88
N ASN A 21 -25.84 35.93 -20.24
CA ASN A 21 -24.63 35.41 -20.85
C ASN A 21 -24.81 33.92 -21.22
N ILE A 22 -25.25 33.65 -22.46
CA ILE A 22 -25.48 32.31 -23.04
C ILE A 22 -24.20 31.65 -23.60
N PHE A 23 -23.01 32.15 -23.27
CA PHE A 23 -21.75 31.45 -23.59
C PHE A 23 -21.00 31.00 -22.35
N LYS A 24 -21.60 30.06 -21.59
CA LYS A 24 -20.84 29.17 -20.72
C LYS A 24 -20.10 28.18 -21.61
N ASN A 25 -18.84 28.51 -21.92
CA ASN A 25 -17.84 27.55 -22.36
C ASN A 25 -17.95 26.30 -21.48
N LYS A 26 -18.43 25.21 -22.08
CA LYS A 26 -18.52 23.88 -21.46
C LYS A 26 -17.07 23.44 -21.26
N LYS A 27 -16.46 23.86 -20.15
CA LYS A 27 -15.15 23.36 -19.68
C LYS A 27 -15.26 21.84 -19.68
N GLN A 28 -14.67 21.19 -20.68
CA GLN A 28 -14.45 19.76 -20.68
C GLN A 28 -13.81 19.46 -19.33
N LYS A 29 -14.52 18.75 -18.44
CA LYS A 29 -13.91 18.18 -17.24
C LYS A 29 -12.85 17.22 -17.77
N VAL A 30 -11.62 17.70 -17.91
CA VAL A 30 -10.44 16.84 -18.04
C VAL A 30 -10.52 15.92 -16.83
N LYS A 31 -10.89 14.66 -17.07
CA LYS A 31 -11.00 13.64 -16.02
C LYS A 31 -9.60 13.58 -15.42
N LYS A 32 -9.42 14.13 -14.22
CA LYS A 32 -8.12 14.18 -13.55
C LYS A 32 -7.64 12.74 -13.45
N LEU A 33 -6.61 12.42 -14.23
CA LEU A 33 -6.08 11.08 -14.35
C LEU A 33 -5.67 10.62 -12.94
N ASP A 34 -6.05 9.39 -12.58
CA ASP A 34 -5.70 8.84 -11.28
C ASP A 34 -4.17 8.82 -11.14
N GLU A 35 -3.66 9.18 -9.96
CA GLU A 35 -2.22 9.18 -9.69
C GLU A 35 -1.63 7.78 -9.86
N ILE A 36 -2.38 6.74 -9.47
CA ILE A 36 -1.97 5.34 -9.63
C ILE A 36 -1.90 4.99 -11.11
N GLU A 37 -2.92 5.33 -11.89
CA GLU A 37 -2.93 5.13 -13.34
C GLU A 37 -1.75 5.87 -13.98
N SER A 38 -1.44 7.09 -13.52
CA SER A 38 -0.32 7.88 -14.02
C SER A 38 1.04 7.21 -13.82
N LYS A 39 1.24 6.57 -12.67
CA LYS A 39 2.48 5.87 -12.32
C LYS A 39 2.59 4.49 -12.96
N THR A 40 1.46 3.84 -13.23
CA THR A 40 1.42 2.45 -13.71
C THR A 40 1.20 2.31 -15.21
N LYS A 41 1.11 3.41 -15.99
CA LYS A 41 0.85 3.38 -17.45
C LYS A 41 1.74 2.42 -18.26
N ASN A 42 3.01 2.32 -17.89
CA ASN A 42 3.99 1.49 -18.59
C ASN A 42 4.23 0.14 -17.92
N CYS A 43 3.42 -0.20 -16.92
CA CYS A 43 3.54 -1.42 -16.15
C CYS A 43 2.58 -2.48 -16.67
N GLU A 44 3.01 -3.73 -16.60
CA GLU A 44 2.13 -4.87 -16.68
C GLU A 44 1.41 -5.05 -15.34
N LYS A 45 0.08 -5.16 -15.39
CA LYS A 45 -0.74 -5.42 -14.20
C LYS A 45 -0.91 -6.92 -14.03
N LEU A 46 -0.51 -7.42 -12.87
CA LEU A 46 -0.68 -8.80 -12.42
C LEU A 46 -1.78 -8.81 -11.35
N GLU A 47 -2.96 -9.29 -11.71
CA GLU A 47 -4.12 -9.33 -10.81
C GLU A 47 -4.10 -10.55 -9.88
N GLY A 48 -4.58 -10.38 -8.65
CA GLY A 48 -4.64 -11.45 -7.64
C GLY A 48 -4.99 -10.90 -6.26
N LEU A 49 -4.53 -11.56 -5.20
CA LEU A 49 -4.78 -11.15 -3.81
C LEU A 49 -4.34 -9.71 -3.56
N PHE A 50 -3.14 -9.38 -4.04
CA PHE A 50 -2.67 -8.01 -4.15
C PHE A 50 -2.32 -7.72 -5.59
N ASN A 51 -2.87 -6.66 -6.18
CA ASN A 51 -2.49 -6.28 -7.53
C ASN A 51 -1.02 -5.81 -7.55
N ILE A 52 -0.21 -6.40 -8.42
CA ILE A 52 1.18 -5.99 -8.62
C ILE A 52 1.32 -5.37 -10.00
N TYR A 53 2.03 -4.25 -10.08
CA TYR A 53 2.38 -3.59 -11.33
C TYR A 53 3.87 -3.71 -11.55
N GLN A 54 4.31 -4.33 -12.64
CA GLN A 54 5.74 -4.45 -12.97
C GLN A 54 6.06 -3.68 -14.25
N ASN A 55 7.02 -2.76 -14.16
CA ASN A 55 7.47 -2.01 -15.32
C ASN A 55 8.30 -2.89 -16.27
N LYS A 56 7.91 -2.96 -17.54
CA LYS A 56 8.58 -3.77 -18.56
C LYS A 56 10.00 -3.29 -18.90
N LYS A 57 10.33 -2.03 -18.61
CA LYS A 57 11.62 -1.42 -18.97
C LYS A 57 12.67 -1.54 -17.88
N ASP A 58 12.33 -1.19 -16.63
CA ASP A 58 13.28 -1.18 -15.51
C ASP A 58 13.04 -2.28 -14.48
N GLY A 59 12.00 -3.10 -14.63
CA GLY A 59 11.68 -4.22 -13.75
C GLY A 59 11.15 -3.81 -12.38
N LYS A 60 11.01 -2.51 -12.10
CA LYS A 60 10.48 -2.01 -10.84
C LYS A 60 9.05 -2.46 -10.66
N SER A 61 8.75 -2.93 -9.45
CA SER A 61 7.43 -3.43 -9.13
C SER A 61 6.77 -2.58 -8.05
N TYR A 62 5.45 -2.46 -8.17
CA TYR A 62 4.61 -1.70 -7.26
C TYR A 62 3.48 -2.60 -6.76
N LEU A 63 3.10 -2.41 -5.50
CA LEU A 63 2.02 -3.14 -4.86
C LEU A 63 0.83 -2.19 -4.67
N GLU A 64 -0.34 -2.59 -5.17
CA GLU A 64 -1.60 -1.88 -4.92
C GLU A 64 -2.35 -2.53 -3.76
N LEU A 65 -2.72 -1.69 -2.80
CA LEU A 65 -3.51 -2.05 -1.63
C LEU A 65 -4.83 -1.30 -1.66
N ASP A 66 -5.93 -2.02 -1.50
CA ASP A 66 -7.24 -1.43 -1.26
C ASP A 66 -7.43 -1.21 0.26
N THR A 67 -8.28 -0.26 0.63
CA THR A 67 -8.86 -0.15 1.98
C THR A 67 -9.35 -1.48 2.55
N SER A 68 -9.91 -2.35 1.71
CA SER A 68 -10.34 -3.70 2.12
C SER A 68 -9.19 -4.61 2.52
N HIS A 69 -7.94 -4.28 2.18
CA HIS A 69 -6.75 -5.02 2.62
C HIS A 69 -6.21 -4.54 3.96
N LEU A 70 -6.59 -3.33 4.40
CA LEU A 70 -6.11 -2.72 5.63
C LEU A 70 -6.77 -3.34 6.86
N ASN A 71 -6.01 -3.36 7.97
CA ASN A 71 -6.37 -3.98 9.24
C ASN A 71 -6.72 -5.48 9.14
N LYS A 72 -6.35 -6.14 8.04
CA LYS A 72 -6.53 -7.58 7.83
C LYS A 72 -5.23 -8.33 8.05
N GLU A 73 -5.40 -9.56 8.49
CA GLU A 73 -4.33 -10.53 8.73
C GLU A 73 -4.13 -11.41 7.49
N TYR A 74 -2.86 -11.70 7.19
CA TYR A 74 -2.44 -12.57 6.09
C TYR A 74 -1.38 -13.54 6.61
N ILE A 75 -1.30 -14.71 5.99
CA ILE A 75 -0.24 -15.67 6.27
C ILE A 75 0.91 -15.40 5.30
N TYR A 76 2.05 -14.97 5.84
CA TYR A 76 3.30 -14.92 5.11
C TYR A 76 4.11 -16.18 5.38
N PHE A 77 4.68 -16.78 4.35
CA PHE A 77 5.67 -17.83 4.49
C PHE A 77 6.70 -17.74 3.37
N SER A 78 7.87 -18.32 3.60
CA SER A 78 8.91 -18.38 2.57
C SER A 78 9.57 -19.76 2.52
N TYR A 79 10.22 -20.04 1.40
CA TYR A 79 10.97 -21.27 1.15
C TYR A 79 12.10 -20.98 0.17
N TYR A 80 13.10 -21.87 0.13
CA TYR A 80 14.14 -21.80 -0.89
C TYR A 80 13.67 -22.47 -2.18
N GLU A 81 13.47 -21.71 -3.26
CA GLU A 81 13.06 -22.28 -4.57
C GLU A 81 14.17 -23.18 -5.15
N ASN A 82 15.39 -22.66 -5.30
CA ASN A 82 16.59 -23.44 -5.66
C ASN A 82 17.82 -22.79 -5.01
N GLY A 83 18.23 -23.26 -3.82
CA GLY A 83 19.42 -22.74 -3.15
C GLY A 83 20.67 -23.60 -3.38
N VAL A 84 21.81 -23.08 -2.92
CA VAL A 84 23.10 -23.79 -2.95
C VAL A 84 23.16 -24.78 -1.78
N LEU A 85 23.40 -26.06 -2.09
CA LEU A 85 23.45 -27.14 -1.09
C LEU A 85 24.56 -26.92 -0.06
N GLU A 86 25.75 -26.51 -0.51
CA GLU A 86 26.90 -26.21 0.35
C GLU A 86 26.62 -25.04 1.32
N ALA A 87 25.71 -24.12 0.94
CA ALA A 87 25.24 -23.05 1.80
C ALA A 87 24.06 -23.48 2.71
N GLY A 88 23.75 -24.78 2.80
CA GLY A 88 22.65 -25.33 3.59
C GLY A 88 21.25 -24.94 3.09
N SER A 89 21.15 -24.47 1.84
CA SER A 89 19.92 -23.94 1.26
C SER A 89 19.34 -24.92 0.25
N VAL A 90 18.72 -26.00 0.75
CA VAL A 90 18.14 -27.06 -0.10
C VAL A 90 16.86 -26.56 -0.77
N LYS A 91 16.63 -27.00 -2.01
CA LYS A 91 15.36 -26.78 -2.74
C LYS A 91 14.15 -27.21 -1.91
N GLY A 92 13.11 -26.38 -1.92
CA GLY A 92 11.86 -26.60 -1.18
C GLY A 92 11.97 -26.45 0.33
N ARG A 93 13.15 -26.10 0.87
CA ARG A 93 13.31 -25.95 2.33
C ARG A 93 12.45 -24.79 2.82
N PHE A 94 11.40 -25.15 3.54
CA PHE A 94 10.48 -24.23 4.20
C PHE A 94 11.20 -23.43 5.29
N ARG A 95 10.87 -22.15 5.41
CA ARG A 95 11.53 -21.20 6.31
C ARG A 95 10.64 -20.67 7.43
N GLY A 96 9.44 -21.22 7.57
CA GLY A 96 8.48 -20.81 8.58
C GLY A 96 7.39 -19.91 8.01
N SER A 97 6.36 -19.70 8.84
CA SER A 97 5.24 -18.80 8.55
C SER A 97 5.04 -17.79 9.68
N LYS A 98 4.38 -16.68 9.35
CA LYS A 98 4.02 -15.60 10.26
C LYS A 98 2.63 -15.09 9.88
N VAL A 99 1.87 -14.68 10.88
CA VAL A 99 0.67 -13.87 10.63
C VAL A 99 1.12 -12.42 10.57
N ILE A 100 0.90 -11.78 9.42
CA ILE A 100 1.22 -10.37 9.21
C ILE A 100 -0.08 -9.57 9.12
N LYS A 101 -0.04 -8.32 9.59
CA LYS A 101 -1.15 -7.39 9.50
C LYS A 101 -0.72 -6.14 8.77
N ILE A 102 -1.53 -5.73 7.80
CA ILE A 102 -1.26 -4.52 7.00
C ILE A 102 -2.10 -3.38 7.57
N ASN A 103 -1.44 -2.36 8.11
CA ASN A 103 -2.08 -1.19 8.70
C ASN A 103 -1.66 0.06 7.92
N LYS A 104 -2.48 1.11 8.00
CA LYS A 104 -2.16 2.42 7.43
C LYS A 104 -1.89 3.40 8.56
N PHE A 105 -0.71 4.02 8.55
CA PHE A 105 -0.33 5.06 9.49
C PHE A 105 0.01 6.33 8.72
N TYR A 106 -0.90 7.30 8.74
CA TYR A 106 -0.83 8.53 7.94
C TYR A 106 -0.56 8.27 6.45
N GLU A 107 0.65 8.58 6.00
CA GLU A 107 1.15 8.48 4.62
C GLU A 107 1.97 7.20 4.38
N ASN A 108 2.02 6.31 5.36
CA ASN A 108 2.75 5.05 5.28
C ASN A 108 1.81 3.85 5.43
N ILE A 109 2.26 2.72 4.88
CA ILE A 109 1.73 1.39 5.12
C ILE A 109 2.70 0.66 6.02
N ASP A 110 2.19 0.17 7.13
CA ASP A 110 2.92 -0.56 8.15
C ASP A 110 2.54 -2.03 8.08
N ILE A 111 3.54 -2.91 8.09
CA ILE A 111 3.35 -4.35 8.20
C ILE A 111 3.86 -4.78 9.56
N THR A 112 2.96 -5.29 10.39
CA THR A 112 3.27 -5.82 11.72
C THR A 112 3.17 -7.34 11.72
N ILE A 113 3.91 -8.01 12.60
CA ILE A 113 3.73 -9.44 12.87
C ILE A 113 2.82 -9.60 14.08
N GLU A 114 1.78 -10.42 13.96
CA GLU A 114 0.91 -10.81 15.06
C GLU A 114 1.50 -12.01 15.80
N ASN A 115 1.48 -11.96 17.13
CA ASN A 115 2.02 -13.03 17.95
C ASN A 115 0.96 -14.11 18.19
N THR A 116 1.15 -15.27 17.59
CA THR A 116 0.22 -16.42 17.69
C THR A 116 0.51 -17.34 18.87
N LYS A 117 1.53 -17.06 19.70
CA LYS A 117 1.89 -17.91 20.85
C LYS A 117 1.00 -17.67 22.07
N TYR A 118 0.34 -16.51 22.13
CA TYR A 118 -0.53 -16.14 23.25
C TYR A 118 -1.99 -16.31 22.84
N TYR A 119 -2.74 -17.04 23.65
CA TYR A 119 -4.17 -17.24 23.47
C TYR A 119 -4.89 -16.93 24.77
N PHE A 120 -5.96 -16.13 24.66
CA PHE A 120 -6.82 -15.79 25.78
C PHE A 120 -8.23 -16.25 25.46
N ASP A 121 -8.82 -17.00 26.38
CA ASP A 121 -10.24 -17.31 26.31
C ASP A 121 -11.04 -16.01 26.46
N LYS A 122 -11.90 -15.73 25.47
CA LYS A 122 -12.74 -14.53 25.40
C LYS A 122 -13.74 -14.44 26.55
N GLN A 123 -14.13 -15.56 27.14
CA GLN A 123 -15.08 -15.59 28.26
C GLN A 123 -14.40 -15.30 29.61
N SER A 124 -13.09 -15.50 29.69
CA SER A 124 -12.33 -15.25 30.92
C SER A 124 -12.13 -13.74 31.16
N PRO A 125 -12.16 -13.28 32.42
CA PRO A 125 -11.77 -11.91 32.79
C PRO A 125 -10.34 -11.55 32.33
N LEU A 126 -9.47 -12.54 32.15
CA LEU A 126 -8.10 -12.37 31.66
C LEU A 126 -8.05 -11.81 30.22
N SER A 127 -9.11 -12.00 29.42
CA SER A 127 -9.19 -11.47 28.05
C SER A 127 -9.05 -9.95 27.96
N LYS A 128 -9.37 -9.22 29.05
CA LYS A 128 -9.18 -7.75 29.15
C LYS A 128 -7.71 -7.36 29.02
N GLY A 129 -6.79 -8.23 29.46
CA GLY A 129 -5.35 -8.06 29.36
C GLY A 129 -4.74 -8.73 28.12
N SER A 130 -5.54 -9.18 27.15
CA SER A 130 -5.06 -9.98 26.00
C SER A 130 -4.05 -9.29 25.09
N LYS A 131 -3.84 -7.98 25.24
CA LYS A 131 -2.82 -7.20 24.50
C LYS A 131 -1.68 -6.74 25.39
N THR A 132 -1.74 -6.99 26.70
CA THR A 132 -0.75 -6.54 27.67
C THR A 132 0.51 -7.39 27.56
N ASN A 133 1.68 -6.76 27.50
CA ASN A 133 3.00 -7.41 27.42
C ASN A 133 3.20 -8.33 26.19
N ILE A 134 2.41 -8.16 25.12
CA ILE A 134 2.57 -8.87 23.86
C ILE A 134 3.22 -7.94 22.85
N ASN A 135 4.36 -8.36 22.31
CA ASN A 135 5.04 -7.62 21.25
C ASN A 135 4.42 -7.93 19.88
N THR A 136 4.04 -6.88 19.15
CA THR A 136 3.63 -6.91 17.74
C THR A 136 4.63 -6.10 16.93
N PRO A 137 5.75 -6.70 16.48
CA PRO A 137 6.84 -5.94 15.88
C PRO A 137 6.44 -5.38 14.52
N LEU A 138 6.79 -4.11 14.31
CA LEU A 138 6.72 -3.43 13.02
C LEU A 138 7.95 -3.83 12.18
N ILE A 139 7.72 -4.56 11.09
CA ILE A 139 8.81 -5.09 10.25
C ILE A 139 9.06 -4.25 8.99
N ILE A 140 8.03 -3.60 8.48
CA ILE A 140 8.11 -2.79 7.25
C ILE A 140 7.24 -1.56 7.45
N THR A 141 7.79 -0.39 7.13
CA THR A 141 7.06 0.86 7.00
C THR A 141 7.40 1.42 5.63
N GLU A 142 6.41 1.49 4.75
CA GLU A 142 6.60 1.91 3.37
C GLU A 142 5.70 3.09 3.01
N LYS A 143 6.30 4.12 2.41
CA LYS A 143 5.59 5.34 2.05
C LYS A 143 4.66 5.11 0.87
N ILE A 144 3.46 5.69 0.95
CA ILE A 144 2.50 5.68 -0.16
C ILE A 144 3.01 6.60 -1.27
N ILE A 145 3.23 6.04 -2.46
CA ILE A 145 3.79 6.76 -3.62
C ILE A 145 2.71 7.33 -4.54
N ALA A 146 1.50 6.78 -4.51
CA ALA A 146 0.36 7.28 -5.26
C ALA A 146 -0.96 6.83 -4.62
N LYS A 147 -2.03 7.63 -4.81
CA LYS A 147 -3.37 7.34 -4.32
C LYS A 147 -4.42 7.52 -5.40
N ASN A 148 -5.47 6.71 -5.34
CA ASN A 148 -6.65 6.94 -6.16
C ASN A 148 -7.35 8.26 -5.79
N ASN A 149 -8.04 8.88 -6.75
CA ASN A 149 -8.87 10.07 -6.52
C ASN A 149 -9.84 9.93 -5.33
N SER A 150 -10.41 8.75 -5.14
CA SER A 150 -11.31 8.37 -4.03
C SER A 150 -10.57 7.98 -2.74
N LYS A 151 -9.23 7.92 -2.75
CA LYS A 151 -8.37 7.51 -1.62
C LYS A 151 -8.68 6.11 -1.05
N THR A 152 -9.29 5.24 -1.85
CA THR A 152 -9.59 3.84 -1.49
C THR A 152 -8.46 2.89 -1.84
N LYS A 153 -7.59 3.29 -2.77
CA LYS A 153 -6.44 2.51 -3.22
C LYS A 153 -5.15 3.27 -2.98
N PHE A 154 -4.12 2.51 -2.63
CA PHE A 154 -2.78 2.99 -2.31
C PHE A 154 -1.78 2.20 -3.12
N LEU A 155 -0.79 2.90 -3.68
CA LEU A 155 0.34 2.27 -4.35
C LEU A 155 1.59 2.44 -3.47
N ILE A 156 2.32 1.36 -3.25
CA ILE A 156 3.60 1.34 -2.54
C ILE A 156 4.67 0.63 -3.37
N SER A 157 5.95 0.83 -3.04
CA SER A 157 7.05 0.13 -3.69
C SER A 157 7.06 -1.34 -3.28
N ALA A 158 6.94 -2.26 -4.24
CA ALA A 158 7.07 -3.70 -3.96
C ALA A 158 8.55 -4.07 -3.75
N ASP A 159 9.47 -3.33 -4.37
CA ASP A 159 10.91 -3.58 -4.32
C ASP A 159 11.45 -3.42 -2.90
N ASN A 160 10.95 -2.42 -2.17
CA ASN A 160 11.31 -2.16 -0.77
C ASN A 160 10.67 -3.17 0.20
N ILE A 161 9.91 -4.13 -0.30
CA ILE A 161 9.21 -5.15 0.49
C ILE A 161 9.77 -6.53 0.18
N PHE A 162 9.92 -6.87 -1.10
CA PHE A 162 10.28 -8.22 -1.55
C PHE A 162 11.75 -8.38 -1.95
N LEU A 163 12.45 -7.31 -2.33
CA LEU A 163 13.88 -7.38 -2.71
C LEU A 163 14.83 -7.08 -1.55
N ASN A 164 14.35 -7.25 -0.31
CA ASN A 164 15.15 -7.09 0.90
C ASN A 164 14.88 -8.22 1.91
N GLU A 165 15.61 -8.19 3.02
CA GLU A 165 15.52 -9.18 4.09
C GLU A 165 14.50 -8.78 5.19
N SER A 166 13.56 -7.87 4.92
CA SER A 166 12.68 -7.29 5.96
C SER A 166 11.69 -8.30 6.55
N PHE A 167 11.14 -9.19 5.73
CA PHE A 167 10.27 -10.27 6.23
C PHE A 167 11.06 -11.38 6.91
N GLN A 168 12.20 -11.75 6.33
CA GLN A 168 13.01 -12.84 6.82
C GLN A 168 14.48 -12.69 6.40
N GLN A 169 15.35 -12.79 7.39
CA GLN A 169 16.80 -12.77 7.19
C GLN A 169 17.27 -14.02 6.42
N ILE A 170 18.02 -13.83 5.33
CA ILE A 170 18.62 -14.94 4.60
C ILE A 170 19.97 -15.29 5.21
N LYS A 171 20.81 -14.28 5.47
CA LYS A 171 22.10 -14.48 6.16
C LYS A 171 21.90 -14.93 7.61
N SER A 172 22.79 -15.79 8.10
CA SER A 172 22.78 -16.17 9.52
C SER A 172 23.22 -15.01 10.42
N SER A 173 22.69 -14.97 11.65
CA SER A 173 23.24 -14.15 12.72
C SER A 173 24.45 -14.87 13.33
N TYR A 174 25.56 -14.15 13.49
CA TYR A 174 26.80 -14.69 14.07
C TYR A 174 27.03 -14.09 15.45
N PHE A 175 27.43 -14.92 16.42
CA PHE A 175 27.72 -14.45 17.76
C PHE A 175 28.98 -13.56 17.79
N PRO A 176 29.08 -12.59 18.72
CA PRO A 176 30.32 -11.83 18.94
C PRO A 176 31.54 -12.75 19.05
N GLY A 177 32.59 -12.45 18.28
CA GLY A 177 33.84 -13.23 18.26
C GLY A 177 33.93 -14.34 17.20
N TYR A 178 32.89 -14.57 16.38
CA TYR A 178 32.98 -15.55 15.29
C TYR A 178 34.04 -15.14 14.23
N LYS A 179 35.02 -16.03 14.00
CA LYS A 179 36.17 -15.84 13.09
C LYS A 179 36.10 -16.64 11.78
N GLY A 180 35.03 -17.43 11.56
CA GLY A 180 34.86 -18.21 10.33
C GLY A 180 34.33 -17.38 9.15
N PHE A 181 34.10 -18.05 8.02
CA PHE A 181 33.49 -17.43 6.84
C PHE A 181 32.12 -16.83 7.17
N LYS A 182 31.92 -15.56 6.80
CA LYS A 182 30.66 -14.83 6.98
C LYS A 182 30.05 -14.53 5.62
N MET A 183 28.76 -14.86 5.47
CA MET A 183 28.02 -14.45 4.28
C MET A 183 27.89 -12.92 4.23
N GLY A 184 28.03 -12.36 3.03
CA GLY A 184 27.80 -10.94 2.79
C GLY A 184 26.33 -10.53 2.94
N ASN A 185 26.08 -9.23 2.93
CA ASN A 185 24.71 -8.70 2.88
C ASN A 185 24.09 -8.91 1.51
N LEU A 186 22.75 -8.95 1.47
CA LEU A 186 22.00 -8.95 0.21
C LEU A 186 22.35 -7.70 -0.63
N SER A 187 22.66 -7.92 -1.90
CA SER A 187 23.10 -6.86 -2.81
C SER A 187 21.92 -6.29 -3.58
N LYS A 188 21.60 -5.02 -3.34
CA LYS A 188 20.49 -4.32 -4.04
C LYS A 188 20.61 -4.31 -5.56
N THR A 189 21.83 -4.40 -6.11
CA THR A 189 22.06 -4.39 -7.56
C THR A 189 21.96 -5.77 -8.20
N LYS A 190 22.09 -6.84 -7.40
CA LYS A 190 22.06 -8.23 -7.89
C LYS A 190 20.72 -8.93 -7.63
N THR A 191 19.93 -8.40 -6.70
CA THR A 191 18.62 -8.93 -6.34
C THR A 191 17.54 -8.41 -7.29
N ARG A 192 16.77 -9.33 -7.87
CA ARG A 192 15.70 -9.02 -8.83
C ARG A 192 14.58 -10.05 -8.76
N TYR A 193 13.41 -9.68 -9.27
CA TYR A 193 12.32 -10.63 -9.47
C TYR A 193 12.69 -11.64 -10.55
N HIS A 194 12.60 -12.93 -10.21
CA HIS A 194 12.69 -14.01 -11.18
C HIS A 194 11.31 -14.30 -11.78
N LYS A 195 10.27 -14.36 -10.93
CA LYS A 195 8.89 -14.58 -11.36
C LYS A 195 7.91 -14.06 -10.32
N ILE A 196 6.82 -13.45 -10.78
CA ILE A 196 5.69 -13.06 -9.94
C ILE A 196 4.48 -13.87 -10.40
N ARG A 197 3.92 -14.68 -9.51
CA ARG A 197 2.76 -15.54 -9.76
C ARG A 197 1.63 -15.08 -8.87
N ASN A 198 0.66 -14.40 -9.46
CA ASN A 198 -0.44 -13.83 -8.69
C ASN A 198 -1.72 -14.63 -8.91
N TYR A 199 -2.45 -14.88 -7.83
CA TYR A 199 -3.66 -15.68 -7.79
C TYR A 199 -4.70 -14.96 -6.92
N PRO A 200 -6.01 -15.19 -7.11
CA PRO A 200 -7.05 -14.48 -6.35
C PRO A 200 -6.92 -14.58 -4.82
N GLN A 201 -6.37 -15.69 -4.32
CA GLN A 201 -6.23 -15.95 -2.88
C GLN A 201 -4.77 -16.01 -2.41
N ASN A 202 -3.79 -15.84 -3.31
CA ASN A 202 -2.37 -15.95 -2.97
C ASN A 202 -1.50 -15.11 -3.91
N THR A 203 -0.43 -14.52 -3.38
CA THR A 203 0.58 -13.81 -4.16
C THR A 203 1.93 -14.46 -3.91
N ASP A 204 2.49 -15.10 -4.94
CA ASP A 204 3.79 -15.77 -4.89
C ASP A 204 4.84 -14.94 -5.66
N VAL A 205 5.93 -14.61 -4.96
CA VAL A 205 7.01 -13.76 -5.48
C VAL A 205 8.33 -14.50 -5.34
N ILE A 206 8.94 -14.82 -6.47
CA ILE A 206 10.23 -15.51 -6.55
C ILE A 206 11.30 -14.49 -6.88
N VAL A 207 12.29 -14.39 -5.99
CA VAL A 207 13.43 -13.45 -6.07
C VAL A 207 14.75 -14.21 -6.10
N ASN A 208 15.82 -13.57 -6.61
CA ASN A 208 17.17 -14.12 -6.60
C ASN A 208 18.17 -13.34 -5.73
#